data_AF-A0A7X6ULA6-F1
#
_entry.id   AF-A0A7X6ULA6-F1
#
_cell.length_a   1.000
_cell.length_b   1.000
_cell.length_c   1.000
_cell.angle_alpha   90.00
_cell.angle_beta   90.00
_cell.angle_gamma   90.00
#
_symmetry.space_group_name_H-M   'P 1'
#
loop_
_entity.id
_entity.type
_entity.pdbx_description
1 polymer ?
#
loop_
_entity_poly.entity_id
_entity_poly.type
_entity_poly.pdbx_seq_one_letter_code
_entity_poly.pdbx_strand_id
1 'polypeptide(L)'
;SKENVPAYDIKKSGSATDEQDSEGGSRKVRQEDYDSTLVYEDSPAGGKKPVVLKQLEPEVKGVLVVAEGADQVEVRNRICKAVTVVLNVPMHKVEVIQRKK
;
A
#
# COMPACT_ATOMS: atom_id res chain seq x y z
N SER A 1 4.22 -5.50 -12.81
CA SER A 1 5.31 -6.43 -12.45
C SER A 1 5.18 -6.76 -10.98
N LYS A 2 5.67 -7.92 -10.54
CA LYS A 2 5.75 -8.25 -9.10
C LYS A 2 6.93 -7.49 -8.50
N GLU A 3 6.77 -6.96 -7.29
CA GLU A 3 7.82 -6.21 -6.58
C GLU A 3 8.28 -7.02 -5.36
N ASN A 4 9.59 -7.15 -5.16
CA ASN A 4 10.16 -7.86 -4.02
C ASN A 4 10.52 -6.84 -2.94
N VAL A 5 10.12 -7.09 -1.69
CA VAL A 5 10.44 -6.23 -0.55
C VAL A 5 11.62 -6.84 0.21
N PRO A 6 12.83 -6.24 0.13
CA PRO A 6 13.99 -6.73 0.85
C PRO A 6 13.93 -6.38 2.34
N ALA A 7 14.66 -7.13 3.15
CA ALA A 7 14.81 -6.91 4.58
C ALA A 7 15.79 -5.76 4.85
N TYR A 8 15.39 -4.86 5.75
CA TYR A 8 16.22 -3.79 6.28
C TYR A 8 16.31 -3.91 7.80
N ASP A 9 17.51 -3.73 8.34
CA ASP A 9 17.69 -3.40 9.75
C ASP A 9 17.48 -1.89 9.91
N ILE A 10 16.48 -1.50 10.69
CA ILE A 10 16.04 -0.11 10.85
C ILE A 10 16.29 0.32 12.29
N LYS A 11 17.13 1.34 12.47
CA LYS A 11 17.34 2.02 13.75
C LYS A 11 16.67 3.38 13.68
N LYS A 12 15.71 3.60 14.58
CA LYS A 12 15.00 4.86 14.72
C LYS A 12 15.32 5.45 16.10
N SER A 13 15.92 6.63 16.15
CA SER A 13 16.06 7.43 17.37
C SER A 13 15.25 8.71 17.25
N GLY A 14 14.62 9.12 18.36
CA GLY A 14 13.87 10.36 18.42
C GLY A 14 14.16 11.08 19.72
N SER A 15 14.40 12.38 19.66
CA SER A 15 14.48 13.25 20.84
C SER A 15 13.50 14.41 20.67
N ALA A 16 12.78 14.72 21.74
CA ALA A 16 11.88 15.86 21.79
C ALA A 16 12.24 16.69 23.02
N THR A 17 12.56 17.96 22.82
CA THR A 17 12.92 18.90 23.88
C THR A 17 11.90 20.02 23.88
N ASP A 18 11.21 20.18 25.01
CA ASP A 18 10.29 21.29 25.26
C ASP A 18 10.87 22.18 26.36
N GLU A 19 11.28 23.39 26.00
CA GLU A 19 11.77 24.42 26.92
C GLU A 19 10.74 25.54 27.04
N GLN A 20 10.53 26.01 28.27
CA GLN A 20 9.67 27.14 28.59
C GLN A 20 10.42 28.07 29.54
N ASP A 21 10.65 29.31 29.10
CA ASP A 21 11.35 30.34 29.88
C ASP A 21 10.38 31.11 30.77
N SER A 22 10.87 31.62 31.90
CA SER A 22 10.10 32.44 32.84
C SER A 22 9.59 33.77 32.26
N GLU A 23 10.22 34.26 31.17
CA GLU A 23 9.82 35.46 30.42
C GLU A 23 8.82 35.16 29.28
N GLY A 24 8.29 33.92 29.19
CA GLY A 24 7.24 33.54 28.24
C GLY A 24 7.72 32.98 26.90
N GLY A 25 9.03 32.73 26.75
CA GLY A 25 9.57 32.01 25.59
C GLY A 25 9.20 30.51 25.64
N SER A 26 8.87 29.92 24.48
CA SER A 26 8.71 28.46 24.37
C SER A 26 9.50 27.94 23.17
N ARG A 27 10.26 26.85 23.37
CA ARG A 27 11.04 26.18 22.32
C ARG A 27 10.72 24.69 22.32
N LYS A 28 10.19 24.21 21.20
CA LYS A 28 9.97 22.79 20.92
C LYS A 28 10.96 22.33 19.86
N VAL A 29 11.89 21.46 20.22
CA VAL A 29 12.83 20.81 19.32
C VAL A 29 12.39 19.36 19.15
N ARG A 30 12.31 18.88 17.90
CA ARG A 30 12.14 17.46 17.59
C ARG A 30 13.27 17.04 16.67
N GLN A 31 14.02 16.02 17.07
CA GLN A 31 15.00 15.34 16.25
C GLN A 31 14.51 13.91 16.01
N GLU A 32 14.56 13.46 14.76
CA GLU A 32 14.30 12.08 14.39
C GLU A 32 15.46 11.63 13.49
N ASP A 33 16.21 10.63 13.94
CA ASP A 33 17.25 9.99 13.12
C ASP A 33 16.74 8.61 12.66
N TYR A 34 16.98 8.32 11.38
CA TYR A 34 16.55 7.10 10.72
C TYR A 34 17.74 6.48 9.96
N ASP A 35 18.26 5.38 10.48
CA ASP A 35 19.27 4.58 9.81
C ASP A 35 18.64 3.29 9.29
N SER A 36 18.87 2.97 8.01
CA SER A 36 18.38 1.73 7.38
C SER A 36 19.52 1.02 6.65
N THR A 37 19.76 -0.25 6.97
CA THR A 37 20.81 -1.07 6.35
C THR A 37 20.20 -2.33 5.74
N LEU A 38 20.56 -2.64 4.48
CA LEU A 38 20.01 -3.78 3.74
C LEU A 38 20.66 -5.11 4.19
N VAL A 39 19.85 -6.13 4.46
CA VAL A 39 20.32 -7.45 4.94
C VAL A 39 20.57 -8.40 3.77
N TYR A 40 21.74 -9.05 3.77
CA TYR A 40 22.16 -9.99 2.74
C TYR A 40 22.37 -11.40 3.33
N GLU A 41 22.05 -12.42 2.53
CA GLU A 41 22.37 -13.83 2.77
C GLU A 41 23.35 -14.35 1.71
N ASP A 42 24.18 -15.33 2.09
CA ASP A 42 25.11 -15.97 1.17
C ASP A 42 24.35 -16.90 0.20
N SER A 43 24.60 -16.74 -1.10
CA SER A 43 23.98 -17.54 -2.15
C SER A 43 24.73 -18.86 -2.35
N PRO A 44 24.03 -20.00 -2.53
CA PRO A 44 24.65 -21.29 -2.86
C PRO A 44 25.47 -21.27 -4.16
N ALA A 45 25.17 -20.35 -5.07
CA ALA A 45 25.85 -20.19 -6.36
C ALA A 45 27.06 -19.22 -6.30
N GLY A 46 27.43 -18.74 -5.11
CA GLY A 46 28.41 -17.68 -4.92
C GLY A 46 27.79 -16.29 -4.99
N GLY A 47 28.23 -15.38 -4.12
CA GLY A 47 27.75 -13.99 -4.02
C GLY A 47 26.73 -13.76 -2.90
N LYS A 48 26.41 -12.48 -2.64
CA LYS A 48 25.44 -12.03 -1.63
C LYS A 48 24.12 -11.66 -2.28
N LYS A 49 22.99 -12.22 -1.82
CA LYS A 49 21.64 -11.84 -2.26
C LYS A 49 20.87 -11.16 -1.14
N PRO A 50 20.03 -10.16 -1.44
CA PRO A 50 19.21 -9.51 -0.42
C PRO A 50 18.16 -10.50 0.10
N VAL A 51 17.93 -10.50 1.41
CA VAL A 51 16.86 -11.30 2.03
C VAL A 51 15.52 -10.67 1.63
N VAL A 52 14.64 -11.41 0.96
CA VAL A 52 13.30 -10.92 0.57
C VAL A 52 12.28 -11.34 1.62
N LEU A 53 11.61 -10.38 2.26
CA LEU A 53 10.60 -10.65 3.29
C LEU A 53 9.24 -10.97 2.71
N LYS A 54 8.83 -10.27 1.65
CA LYS A 54 7.54 -10.45 1.00
C LYS A 54 7.61 -10.05 -0.47
N GLN A 55 6.74 -10.64 -1.26
CA GLN A 55 6.54 -10.29 -2.66
C GLN A 55 5.17 -9.63 -2.79
N LEU A 56 5.14 -8.44 -3.37
CA LEU A 56 3.93 -7.69 -3.65
C LEU A 56 3.42 -8.05 -5.05
N GLU A 57 2.15 -8.41 -5.12
CA GLU A 57 1.45 -8.62 -6.37
C GLU A 57 1.02 -7.28 -6.99
N PRO A 58 0.92 -7.20 -8.33
CA PRO A 58 0.47 -5.97 -8.97
C PRO A 58 -0.97 -5.62 -8.57
N GLU A 59 -1.22 -4.33 -8.38
CA GLU A 59 -2.57 -3.84 -8.08
C GLU A 59 -3.51 -3.98 -9.30
N VAL A 60 -4.78 -4.31 -9.02
CA VAL A 60 -5.84 -4.34 -10.04
C VAL A 60 -6.15 -2.92 -10.49
N LYS A 61 -5.95 -2.64 -11.79
CA LYS A 61 -6.18 -1.30 -12.36
C LYS A 61 -7.66 -0.98 -12.57
N GLY A 62 -8.49 -1.98 -12.81
CA GLY A 62 -9.92 -1.84 -13.03
C GLY A 62 -10.58 -3.16 -13.41
N VAL A 63 -11.91 -3.18 -13.39
CA VAL A 63 -12.73 -4.37 -13.64
C VAL A 63 -13.84 -4.02 -14.62
N LEU A 64 -14.00 -4.84 -15.66
CA LEU A 64 -15.13 -4.78 -16.58
C LEU A 64 -16.03 -6.00 -16.34
N VAL A 65 -17.32 -5.77 -16.13
CA VAL A 65 -18.32 -6.82 -15.92
C VAL A 65 -19.38 -6.74 -17.00
N VAL A 66 -19.65 -7.86 -17.66
CA VAL A 66 -20.76 -7.99 -18.62
C VAL A 66 -21.83 -8.85 -17.98
N ALA A 67 -23.02 -8.29 -17.75
CA ALA A 67 -24.12 -9.01 -17.10
C ALA A 67 -25.45 -8.77 -17.83
N GLU A 68 -26.35 -9.75 -17.73
CA GLU A 68 -27.74 -9.57 -18.15
C GLU A 68 -28.52 -8.85 -17.05
N GLY A 69 -29.32 -7.84 -17.43
CA GLY A 69 -30.07 -6.99 -16.49
C GLY A 69 -29.25 -5.85 -15.90
N ALA A 70 -28.04 -5.58 -16.41
CA ALA A 70 -27.23 -4.43 -16.01
C ALA A 70 -27.74 -3.09 -16.57
N ASP A 71 -28.81 -3.11 -17.38
CA ASP A 71 -29.60 -1.91 -17.70
C ASP A 71 -30.35 -1.37 -16.47
N GLN A 72 -30.73 -2.26 -15.54
CA GLN A 72 -31.35 -1.88 -14.28
C GLN A 72 -30.31 -1.34 -13.31
N VAL A 73 -30.56 -0.12 -12.83
CA VAL A 73 -29.67 0.59 -11.91
C VAL A 73 -29.44 -0.20 -10.62
N GLU A 74 -30.45 -0.91 -10.11
CA GLU A 74 -30.30 -1.74 -8.91
C GLU A 74 -29.34 -2.91 -9.10
N VAL A 75 -29.46 -3.64 -10.21
CA VAL A 75 -28.59 -4.78 -10.55
C VAL A 75 -27.16 -4.29 -10.74
N ARG A 76 -26.99 -3.21 -11.50
CA ARG A 76 -25.69 -2.57 -11.72
C ARG A 76 -25.02 -2.16 -10.42
N ASN A 77 -25.77 -1.53 -9.51
CA ASN A 77 -25.27 -1.13 -8.20
C ASN A 77 -24.89 -2.32 -7.32
N ARG A 78 -25.69 -3.40 -7.32
CA ARG A 78 -25.38 -4.63 -6.56
C ARG A 78 -24.09 -5.27 -7.06
N ILE A 79 -23.93 -5.41 -8.38
CA ILE A 79 -22.72 -5.96 -8.99
C ILE A 79 -21.51 -5.08 -8.65
N CYS A 80 -21.61 -3.77 -8.85
CA CYS A 80 -20.51 -2.85 -8.59
C CYS A 80 -20.06 -2.90 -7.12
N LYS A 81 -21.01 -2.92 -6.17
CA LYS A 81 -20.71 -3.09 -4.74
C LYS A 81 -20.03 -4.42 -4.43
N ALA A 82 -20.55 -5.53 -4.97
CA ALA A 82 -19.95 -6.84 -4.75
C ALA A 82 -18.50 -6.91 -5.24
N VAL A 83 -18.24 -6.41 -6.45
CA VAL A 83 -16.89 -6.36 -7.04
C VAL A 83 -15.94 -5.48 -6.22
N THR A 84 -16.42 -4.30 -5.80
CA THR A 84 -15.65 -3.36 -4.96
C THR A 84 -15.20 -4.04 -3.67
N VAL A 85 -16.10 -4.79 -3.00
CA VAL A 85 -15.80 -5.45 -1.72
C VAL A 85 -14.86 -6.64 -1.91
N VAL A 86 -15.08 -7.48 -2.92
CA VAL A 86 -14.30 -8.72 -3.11
C VAL A 86 -12.88 -8.43 -3.58
N LEU A 87 -12.72 -7.49 -4.51
CA LEU A 87 -11.42 -7.19 -5.14
C LEU A 87 -10.73 -5.97 -4.52
N ASN A 88 -11.36 -5.31 -3.54
CA ASN A 88 -10.88 -4.06 -2.94
C ASN A 88 -10.53 -3.00 -4.00
N VAL A 89 -11.33 -2.90 -5.05
CA VAL A 89 -11.15 -1.96 -6.17
C VAL A 89 -12.10 -0.79 -5.99
N PRO A 90 -11.65 0.48 -6.11
CA PRO A 90 -12.52 1.65 -6.05
C PRO A 90 -13.69 1.60 -7.05
N MET A 91 -14.86 2.10 -6.65
CA MET A 91 -16.08 2.08 -7.46
C MET A 91 -15.93 2.72 -8.84
N HIS A 92 -15.18 3.82 -8.95
CA HIS A 92 -14.92 4.52 -10.21
C HIS A 92 -13.99 3.75 -11.17
N LYS A 93 -13.44 2.60 -10.75
CA LYS A 93 -12.62 1.69 -11.56
C LYS A 93 -13.38 0.41 -11.96
N VAL A 94 -14.67 0.33 -11.66
CA VAL A 94 -15.52 -0.81 -12.00
C VAL A 94 -16.56 -0.37 -13.02
N GLU A 95 -16.52 -0.96 -14.21
CA GLU A 95 -17.50 -0.71 -15.27
C GLU A 95 -18.38 -1.95 -15.44
N VAL A 96 -19.70 -1.74 -15.47
CA VAL A 96 -20.68 -2.82 -15.60
C VAL A 96 -21.56 -2.52 -16.81
N ILE A 97 -21.50 -3.38 -17.81
CA ILE A 97 -22.19 -3.21 -19.08
C ILE A 97 -23.24 -4.31 -19.30
N GLN A 98 -24.34 -3.91 -19.94
CA GLN A 98 -25.39 -4.84 -20.35
C GLN A 98 -24.88 -5.77 -21.45
N ARG A 99 -25.09 -7.08 -21.26
CA ARG A 99 -24.86 -8.07 -22.32
C ARG A 99 -25.84 -7.82 -23.48
N LYS A 100 -25.33 -7.60 -24.69
CA LYS A 100 -26.17 -7.65 -25.90
C LYS A 100 -26.67 -9.07 -26.12
N LYS A 101 -27.96 -9.21 -26.37
CA LYS A 101 -28.56 -10.47 -26.86
C LYS A 101 -28.27 -10.62 -28.34
#